data_AF-A0A0C4EF60-F1
#
_entry.id   AF-A0A0C4EF60-F1
#
_cell.length_a   1.000
_cell.length_b   1.000
_cell.length_c   1.000
_cell.angle_alpha   90.00
_cell.angle_beta   90.00
_cell.angle_gamma   90.00
#
_symmetry.space_group_name_H-M   'P 1'
#
loop_
_entity.id
_entity.type
_entity.pdbx_description
1 polymer ?
#
loop_
_entity_poly.entity_id
_entity_poly.type
_entity_poly.pdbx_seq_one_letter_code
_entity_poly.pdbx_strand_id
1 'polypeptide(L)'
;MKFCLWKPILRLQQRAFISRSPPPALQFVFLCSHSSHHHSASRLQSTPHRQSAPISILPRNNNTMASLGGHQKLHRVAVIGSGNWGSTIAKIVAESTAEHKDVFEETVQMWVYEEKVTISQDSPYYDASTGDQPQKLTEVINTHHENVKYLPGVKLPANVVANPSLVDAVAGASILVFNLPHEFLGNVCKQIKGHILPFARGISCIKGVDVSENGINLFCEVIGESLGIYCGALSGANVASQIAQEEAVCETTIGYDPPPMDNSRAATPRDHSPVEMTLPDFKITAADVSGNSDRGRKPKAKLTPVPESYPPLDHETLQILFDRPYFSVSMVYDVAGVSLSGALKNIVALAAGFVDGKGWGSNVQAAIIRVGLAEMLMFSREFFGEAVDPFTILLESAGVADVITSCISGRNFRCASMAVKRDVPVAEIEQKELNGQKLQGTSTAKEVNNFLKARGREGDYPLFTTVNDILEGRANVDDLPALVIRQKHVIKKEGKK
;
A
#
# COMPACT_ATOMS: atom_id res chain seq x y z
N MET A 1 10.58 30.21 53.41
CA MET A 1 9.88 31.29 52.68
C MET A 1 8.86 30.65 51.74
N LYS A 2 7.62 31.16 51.72
CA LYS A 2 6.46 30.87 50.84
C LYS A 2 6.30 29.46 50.23
N PHE A 3 5.47 28.67 50.88
CA PHE A 3 4.65 27.58 50.30
C PHE A 3 3.53 28.14 49.40
N CYS A 4 2.98 27.30 48.50
CA CYS A 4 1.53 27.19 48.31
C CYS A 4 1.14 25.85 47.65
N LEU A 5 0.37 25.02 48.35
CA LEU A 5 -0.42 23.91 47.77
C LEU A 5 -1.81 24.42 47.36
N TRP A 6 -2.52 23.74 46.46
CA TRP A 6 -3.93 23.35 46.74
C TRP A 6 -4.59 22.40 45.72
N LYS A 7 -5.28 21.39 46.28
CA LYS A 7 -6.45 20.62 45.82
C LYS A 7 -6.89 19.77 47.05
N PRO A 8 -8.11 19.17 47.11
CA PRO A 8 -9.43 19.63 46.63
C PRO A 8 -10.52 19.47 47.74
N ILE A 9 -11.74 20.02 47.58
CA ILE A 9 -12.92 19.63 48.39
C ILE A 9 -14.18 19.46 47.52
N LEU A 10 -15.02 18.49 47.89
CA LEU A 10 -16.20 18.01 47.19
C LEU A 10 -17.53 18.63 47.69
N ARG A 11 -18.52 18.68 46.79
CA ARG A 11 -19.99 18.48 46.97
C ARG A 11 -20.68 18.92 48.29
N LEU A 12 -21.72 19.74 48.18
CA LEU A 12 -23.16 19.32 48.27
C LEU A 12 -24.12 20.52 48.31
N GLN A 13 -25.10 20.57 47.41
CA GLN A 13 -26.49 20.86 47.80
C GLN A 13 -27.52 20.35 46.78
N GLN A 14 -28.55 19.69 47.31
CA GLN A 14 -29.83 19.28 46.70
C GLN A 14 -30.93 19.92 47.58
N ARG A 15 -32.19 20.15 47.17
CA ARG A 15 -33.08 19.65 46.09
C ARG A 15 -34.22 20.70 45.96
N ALA A 16 -35.15 20.75 44.99
CA ALA A 16 -35.41 20.09 43.70
C ALA A 16 -36.49 20.95 42.97
N PHE A 17 -36.85 20.66 41.71
CA PHE A 17 -38.27 20.68 41.29
C PHE A 17 -38.50 19.78 40.06
N ILE A 18 -39.76 19.50 39.76
CA ILE A 18 -40.22 18.28 39.04
C ILE A 18 -40.66 18.56 37.59
N SER A 19 -40.36 17.57 36.72
CA SER A 19 -40.87 17.23 35.37
C SER A 19 -41.47 18.28 34.41
N ARG A 20 -41.06 18.17 33.14
CA ARG A 20 -41.93 18.25 31.94
C ARG A 20 -41.20 17.72 30.69
N SER A 21 -41.96 17.12 29.77
CA SER A 21 -41.49 16.45 28.55
C SER A 21 -41.04 17.43 27.45
N PRO A 22 -40.21 16.99 26.46
CA PRO A 22 -39.79 17.85 25.36
C PRO A 22 -40.86 17.99 24.26
N PRO A 23 -40.93 19.14 23.55
CA PRO A 23 -41.79 19.36 22.38
C PRO A 23 -41.15 18.90 21.04
N PRO A 24 -41.94 18.76 19.96
CA PRO A 24 -41.48 18.14 18.70
C PRO A 24 -40.71 19.09 17.77
N ALA A 25 -40.00 18.50 16.80
CA ALA A 25 -39.19 19.20 15.82
C ALA A 25 -40.01 19.97 14.76
N LEU A 26 -39.56 21.19 14.43
CA LEU A 26 -40.08 22.00 13.33
C LEU A 26 -39.26 21.75 12.05
N GLN A 27 -39.90 21.20 11.02
CA GLN A 27 -39.35 21.18 9.67
C GLN A 27 -39.49 22.56 9.02
N PHE A 28 -38.38 23.16 8.57
CA PHE A 28 -38.42 24.31 7.68
C PHE A 28 -38.50 23.85 6.23
N VAL A 29 -39.60 24.18 5.56
CA VAL A 29 -39.76 24.05 4.12
C VAL A 29 -39.12 25.27 3.46
N PHE A 30 -38.30 25.06 2.43
CA PHE A 30 -37.90 26.11 1.50
C PHE A 30 -38.35 25.74 0.08
N LEU A 31 -38.87 26.74 -0.65
CA LEU A 31 -39.53 26.55 -1.93
C LEU A 31 -38.53 26.25 -3.06
N CYS A 32 -38.99 25.46 -4.04
CA CYS A 32 -38.51 25.56 -5.42
C CYS A 32 -39.69 25.60 -6.39
N SER A 33 -39.57 26.49 -7.37
CA SER A 33 -40.67 26.97 -8.21
C SER A 33 -41.07 25.97 -9.29
N HIS A 34 -42.38 25.88 -9.57
CA HIS A 34 -42.88 25.17 -10.75
C HIS A 34 -42.73 26.02 -12.02
N SER A 35 -42.36 25.36 -13.11
CA SER A 35 -42.62 25.79 -14.48
C SER A 35 -43.33 24.64 -15.20
N SER A 36 -44.46 24.94 -15.85
CA SER A 36 -45.37 23.95 -16.46
C SER A 36 -45.16 23.87 -17.96
N HIS A 37 -45.39 22.69 -18.57
CA HIS A 37 -46.48 22.46 -19.55
C HIS A 37 -46.33 21.16 -20.38
N HIS A 38 -47.45 20.40 -20.52
CA HIS A 38 -47.82 19.44 -21.60
C HIS A 38 -46.80 18.31 -21.97
N HIS A 39 -47.13 17.13 -22.52
CA HIS A 39 -48.34 16.32 -22.74
C HIS A 39 -47.85 14.86 -23.01
N SER A 40 -48.63 13.77 -22.90
CA SER A 40 -50.03 13.52 -22.50
C SER A 40 -50.12 12.10 -21.88
N ALA A 41 -51.32 11.49 -21.76
CA ALA A 41 -51.48 10.10 -21.30
C ALA A 41 -52.15 9.21 -22.37
N SER A 42 -51.53 8.07 -22.70
CA SER A 42 -52.16 6.97 -23.44
C SER A 42 -51.88 5.64 -22.74
N ARG A 43 -52.95 4.96 -22.33
CA ARG A 43 -52.95 3.69 -21.57
C ARG A 43 -52.72 2.51 -22.51
N LEU A 44 -51.78 1.62 -22.19
CA LEU A 44 -51.70 0.26 -22.76
C LEU A 44 -51.33 -0.78 -21.68
N GLN A 45 -51.64 -2.04 -21.97
CA GLN A 45 -51.92 -3.07 -20.96
C GLN A 45 -50.69 -3.80 -20.42
N SER A 46 -50.87 -4.38 -19.23
CA SER A 46 -49.93 -5.27 -18.55
C SER A 46 -49.64 -6.55 -19.35
N THR A 47 -48.37 -6.90 -19.47
CA THR A 47 -47.88 -8.25 -19.79
C THR A 47 -46.92 -8.71 -18.68
N PRO A 48 -46.79 -10.02 -18.40
CA PRO A 48 -46.20 -10.50 -17.16
C PRO A 48 -44.67 -10.31 -17.12
N HIS A 49 -44.13 -10.06 -15.92
CA HIS A 49 -42.70 -9.94 -15.68
C HIS A 49 -41.94 -11.17 -16.18
N ARG A 50 -41.10 -10.96 -17.19
CA ARG A 50 -40.02 -11.88 -17.53
C ARG A 50 -38.99 -11.80 -16.40
N GLN A 51 -38.85 -12.86 -15.62
CA GLN A 51 -37.78 -12.95 -14.62
C GLN A 51 -36.43 -12.80 -15.34
N SER A 52 -35.66 -11.79 -14.95
CA SER A 52 -34.27 -11.67 -15.36
C SER A 52 -33.48 -12.82 -14.74
N ALA A 53 -32.92 -13.69 -15.59
CA ALA A 53 -32.04 -14.76 -15.14
C ALA A 53 -30.83 -14.17 -14.38
N PRO A 54 -30.31 -14.85 -13.35
CA PRO A 54 -29.06 -14.45 -12.71
C PRO A 54 -27.92 -14.50 -13.73
N ILE A 55 -26.97 -13.58 -13.59
CA ILE A 55 -25.74 -13.58 -14.38
C ILE A 55 -25.01 -14.90 -14.12
N SER A 56 -24.91 -15.75 -15.14
CA SER A 56 -24.20 -17.01 -15.05
C SER A 56 -22.70 -16.74 -14.93
N ILE A 57 -22.18 -16.83 -13.71
CA ILE A 57 -20.75 -17.00 -13.47
C ILE A 57 -20.34 -18.26 -14.24
N LEU A 58 -19.46 -18.12 -15.22
CA LEU A 58 -18.92 -19.26 -15.96
C LEU A 58 -18.21 -20.18 -14.97
N PRO A 59 -18.43 -21.51 -15.01
CA PRO A 59 -17.73 -22.42 -14.11
C PRO A 59 -16.22 -22.28 -14.33
N ARG A 60 -15.46 -22.04 -13.25
CA ARG A 60 -13.99 -22.12 -13.29
C ARG A 60 -13.63 -23.51 -13.82
N ASN A 61 -12.82 -23.53 -14.87
CA ASN A 61 -12.49 -24.77 -15.56
C ASN A 61 -11.44 -25.52 -14.74
N ASN A 62 -11.88 -26.44 -13.87
CA ASN A 62 -11.01 -27.32 -13.07
C ASN A 62 -10.32 -28.36 -13.98
N ASN A 63 -9.43 -27.89 -14.86
CA ASN A 63 -8.43 -28.72 -15.52
C ASN A 63 -7.29 -28.99 -14.54
N THR A 64 -7.60 -29.73 -13.47
CA THR A 64 -6.59 -30.30 -12.58
C THR A 64 -5.82 -31.35 -13.37
N MET A 65 -4.70 -30.96 -14.00
CA MET A 65 -3.71 -31.94 -14.43
C MET A 65 -3.18 -32.63 -13.18
N ALA A 66 -3.64 -33.86 -12.96
CA ALA A 66 -3.19 -34.68 -11.85
C ALA A 66 -1.71 -35.03 -12.04
N SER A 67 -0.83 -34.22 -11.42
CA SER A 67 0.56 -34.57 -11.22
C SER A 67 0.62 -35.87 -10.42
N LEU A 68 1.19 -36.92 -11.02
CA LEU A 68 1.38 -38.22 -10.38
C LEU A 68 2.54 -38.16 -9.38
N GLY A 69 2.29 -37.50 -8.26
CA GLY A 69 3.23 -37.25 -7.17
C GLY A 69 2.99 -35.88 -6.55
N GLY A 70 2.19 -35.83 -5.48
CA GLY A 70 2.07 -34.61 -4.67
C GLY A 70 3.41 -34.24 -4.03
N HIS A 71 3.67 -32.95 -3.86
CA HIS A 71 4.89 -32.47 -3.21
C HIS A 71 4.98 -32.99 -1.77
N GLN A 72 6.18 -33.37 -1.33
CA GLN A 72 6.39 -34.02 -0.03
C GLN A 72 6.44 -33.04 1.14
N LYS A 73 6.52 -31.74 0.86
CA LYS A 73 6.61 -30.66 1.84
C LYS A 73 5.70 -29.50 1.43
N LEU A 74 5.16 -28.84 2.43
CA LEU A 74 4.30 -27.67 2.29
C LEU A 74 5.10 -26.39 2.59
N HIS A 75 4.67 -25.27 2.02
CA HIS A 75 5.29 -23.97 2.30
C HIS A 75 4.83 -23.42 3.65
N ARG A 76 5.78 -23.19 4.56
CA ARG A 76 5.55 -22.42 5.79
C ARG A 76 5.74 -20.93 5.53
N VAL A 77 4.81 -20.12 6.05
CA VAL A 77 4.77 -18.67 5.82
C VAL A 77 5.02 -17.90 7.12
N ALA A 78 5.86 -16.88 7.05
CA ALA A 78 6.09 -15.93 8.13
C ALA A 78 5.86 -14.50 7.66
N VAL A 79 5.02 -13.76 8.39
CA VAL A 79 4.78 -12.33 8.22
C VAL A 79 5.69 -11.57 9.19
N ILE A 80 6.63 -10.81 8.65
CA ILE A 80 7.60 -10.02 9.40
C ILE A 80 7.04 -8.61 9.59
N GLY A 81 6.27 -8.43 10.66
CA GLY A 81 5.73 -7.14 11.10
C GLY A 81 4.25 -7.20 11.44
N SER A 82 3.89 -6.60 12.58
CA SER A 82 2.56 -6.69 13.22
C SER A 82 1.82 -5.35 13.31
N GLY A 83 2.15 -4.39 12.44
CA GLY A 83 1.41 -3.14 12.32
C GLY A 83 0.00 -3.37 11.77
N ASN A 84 -0.72 -2.27 11.47
CA ASN A 84 -2.08 -2.33 10.92
C ASN A 84 -2.15 -3.22 9.66
N TRP A 85 -1.37 -2.88 8.63
CA TRP A 85 -1.28 -3.68 7.40
C TRP A 85 -0.59 -5.04 7.60
N GLY A 86 0.24 -5.21 8.64
CA GLY A 86 0.92 -6.47 8.95
C GLY A 86 -0.07 -7.51 9.49
N SER A 87 -1.00 -7.04 10.32
CA SER A 87 -2.12 -7.83 10.83
C SER A 87 -3.12 -8.15 9.72
N THR A 88 -3.42 -7.20 8.82
CA THR A 88 -4.30 -7.44 7.66
C THR A 88 -3.70 -8.48 6.70
N ILE A 89 -2.41 -8.37 6.35
CA ILE A 89 -1.80 -9.35 5.44
C ILE A 89 -1.63 -10.72 6.11
N ALA A 90 -1.41 -10.79 7.43
CA ALA A 90 -1.43 -12.05 8.17
C ALA A 90 -2.82 -12.71 8.16
N LYS A 91 -3.92 -11.93 8.25
CA LYS A 91 -5.30 -12.43 8.09
C LYS A 91 -5.52 -13.04 6.69
N ILE A 92 -5.19 -12.28 5.63
CA ILE A 92 -5.32 -12.73 4.23
C ILE A 92 -4.57 -14.05 3.99
N VAL A 93 -3.29 -14.10 4.39
CA VAL A 93 -2.43 -15.27 4.23
C VAL A 93 -2.93 -16.45 5.06
N ALA A 94 -3.42 -16.22 6.28
CA ALA A 94 -3.95 -17.28 7.14
C ALA A 94 -5.26 -17.88 6.64
N GLU A 95 -6.13 -17.10 5.99
CA GLU A 95 -7.29 -17.64 5.28
C GLU A 95 -6.86 -18.54 4.11
N SER A 96 -5.95 -18.07 3.26
CA SER A 96 -5.44 -18.86 2.12
C SER A 96 -4.77 -20.16 2.56
N THR A 97 -3.86 -20.11 3.54
CA THR A 97 -3.17 -21.31 4.04
C THR A 97 -4.12 -22.33 4.71
N ALA A 98 -5.27 -21.89 5.21
CA ALA A 98 -6.33 -22.79 5.69
C ALA A 98 -7.16 -23.41 4.55
N GLU A 99 -7.29 -22.72 3.40
CA GLU A 99 -7.98 -23.20 2.20
C GLU A 99 -7.10 -24.14 1.33
N HIS A 100 -5.78 -23.89 1.28
CA HIS A 100 -4.81 -24.53 0.36
C HIS A 100 -3.79 -25.45 1.07
N LYS A 101 -4.31 -26.46 1.80
CA LYS A 101 -3.52 -27.37 2.66
C LYS A 101 -2.61 -28.37 1.91
N ASP A 102 -2.72 -28.42 0.59
CA ASP A 102 -1.86 -29.18 -0.32
C ASP A 102 -0.62 -28.38 -0.77
N VAL A 103 -0.62 -27.05 -0.55
CA VAL A 103 0.49 -26.15 -0.90
C VAL A 103 1.16 -25.55 0.34
N PHE A 104 0.40 -25.19 1.38
CA PHE A 104 0.90 -24.46 2.55
C PHE A 104 0.69 -25.20 3.88
N GLU A 105 1.59 -24.96 4.84
CA GLU A 105 1.32 -25.26 6.24
C GLU A 105 0.24 -24.29 6.75
N GLU A 106 -0.79 -24.83 7.40
CA GLU A 106 -1.93 -24.04 7.89
C GLU A 106 -1.54 -22.94 8.91
N THR A 107 -0.42 -23.09 9.64
CA THR A 107 -0.01 -22.11 10.64
C THR A 107 0.82 -20.96 10.03
N VAL A 108 0.35 -19.74 10.18
CA VAL A 108 1.07 -18.52 9.79
C VAL A 108 1.73 -17.90 11.02
N GLN A 109 3.05 -17.76 10.98
CA GLN A 109 3.78 -17.00 11.99
C GLN A 109 3.67 -15.50 11.70
N MET A 110 3.30 -14.70 12.68
CA MET A 110 3.38 -13.24 12.61
C MET A 110 4.37 -12.75 13.65
N TRP A 111 5.51 -12.21 13.21
CA TRP A 111 6.45 -11.58 14.13
C TRP A 111 5.84 -10.28 14.68
N VAL A 112 5.74 -10.21 16.00
CA VAL A 112 5.30 -9.06 16.76
C VAL A 112 6.50 -8.53 17.55
N TYR A 113 6.84 -7.25 17.39
CA TYR A 113 7.78 -6.62 18.32
C TYR A 113 7.10 -6.55 19.70
N GLU A 114 7.68 -7.19 20.71
CA GLU A 114 6.99 -7.38 21.98
C GLU A 114 6.79 -6.05 22.71
N GLU A 115 5.54 -5.78 23.06
CA GLU A 115 5.11 -4.58 23.75
C GLU A 115 4.16 -4.93 24.87
N LYS A 116 4.09 -4.07 25.88
CA LYS A 116 3.07 -4.18 26.93
C LYS A 116 1.89 -3.28 26.61
N VAL A 117 0.68 -3.84 26.63
CA VAL A 117 -0.58 -3.15 26.39
C VAL A 117 -1.49 -3.29 27.61
N THR A 118 -2.14 -2.20 28.00
CA THR A 118 -3.23 -2.24 28.98
C THR A 118 -4.55 -2.29 28.22
N ILE A 119 -5.40 -3.26 28.55
CA ILE A 119 -6.73 -3.39 27.96
C ILE A 119 -7.67 -2.42 28.70
N SER A 120 -8.24 -1.47 27.96
CA SER A 120 -9.14 -0.46 28.53
C SER A 120 -10.51 -1.06 28.91
N GLN A 121 -11.21 -0.46 29.88
CA GLN A 121 -12.48 -0.95 30.44
C GLN A 121 -13.65 -0.99 29.45
N ASP A 122 -13.53 -0.29 28.32
CA ASP A 122 -14.47 -0.29 27.19
C ASP A 122 -14.16 -1.37 26.14
N SER A 123 -13.04 -2.07 26.27
CA SER A 123 -12.69 -3.20 25.40
C SER A 123 -13.51 -4.46 25.74
N PRO A 124 -13.95 -5.25 24.74
CA PRO A 124 -14.61 -6.54 24.98
C PRO A 124 -13.69 -7.59 25.63
N TYR A 125 -12.38 -7.32 25.75
CA TYR A 125 -11.39 -8.21 26.37
C TYR A 125 -10.94 -7.75 27.78
N TYR A 126 -11.59 -6.74 28.36
CA TYR A 126 -11.25 -6.30 29.71
C TYR A 126 -11.57 -7.38 30.75
N ASP A 127 -10.54 -7.81 31.49
CA ASP A 127 -10.70 -8.67 32.65
C ASP A 127 -10.39 -7.89 33.94
N ALA A 128 -11.38 -7.75 34.80
CA ALA A 128 -11.27 -7.13 36.12
C ALA A 128 -10.26 -7.81 37.05
N SER A 129 -9.86 -9.06 36.80
CA SER A 129 -8.77 -9.73 37.52
C SER A 129 -7.39 -9.15 37.17
N THR A 130 -7.22 -8.71 35.93
CA THR A 130 -6.00 -8.04 35.45
C THR A 130 -6.05 -6.53 35.64
N GLY A 131 -7.24 -5.92 35.52
CA GLY A 131 -7.41 -4.47 35.65
C GLY A 131 -6.51 -3.70 34.68
N ASP A 132 -5.84 -2.66 35.16
CA ASP A 132 -4.95 -1.83 34.35
C ASP A 132 -3.55 -2.45 34.13
N GLN A 133 -3.30 -3.71 34.56
CA GLN A 133 -1.99 -4.34 34.47
C GLN A 133 -1.54 -4.53 33.00
N PRO A 134 -0.34 -4.07 32.61
CA PRO A 134 0.14 -4.21 31.23
C PRO A 134 0.46 -5.67 30.87
N GLN A 135 -0.28 -6.21 29.89
CA GLN A 135 -0.14 -7.58 29.36
C GLN A 135 0.76 -7.59 28.11
N LYS A 136 1.36 -8.73 27.76
CA LYS A 136 2.13 -8.83 26.50
C LYS A 136 1.20 -8.79 25.29
N LEU A 137 1.55 -8.01 24.27
CA LEU A 137 0.75 -7.92 23.05
C LEU A 137 0.67 -9.27 22.32
N THR A 138 1.72 -10.09 22.36
CA THR A 138 1.68 -11.45 21.78
C THR A 138 0.68 -12.37 22.48
N GLU A 139 0.63 -12.36 23.81
CA GLU A 139 -0.30 -13.15 24.62
C GLU A 139 -1.75 -12.70 24.39
N VAL A 140 -1.99 -11.38 24.31
CA VAL A 140 -3.29 -10.79 23.97
C VAL A 140 -3.75 -11.21 22.56
N ILE A 141 -2.87 -11.13 21.55
CA ILE A 141 -3.21 -11.54 20.17
C ILE A 141 -3.49 -13.04 20.11
N ASN A 142 -2.67 -13.89 20.73
CA ASN A 142 -2.87 -15.34 20.70
C ASN A 142 -4.09 -15.81 21.50
N THR A 143 -4.52 -15.05 22.52
CA THR A 143 -5.71 -15.39 23.35
C THR A 143 -7.01 -14.91 22.72
N HIS A 144 -7.03 -13.70 22.16
CA HIS A 144 -8.26 -13.08 21.65
C HIS A 144 -8.37 -13.10 20.13
N HIS A 145 -7.31 -13.48 19.41
CA HIS A 145 -7.17 -13.38 17.96
C HIS A 145 -7.52 -11.97 17.45
N GLU A 146 -6.99 -10.94 18.10
CA GLU A 146 -7.14 -9.54 17.69
C GLU A 146 -5.89 -8.74 18.06
N ASN A 147 -5.39 -7.92 17.13
CA ASN A 147 -4.35 -6.95 17.41
C ASN A 147 -4.95 -5.64 17.92
N VAL A 148 -5.36 -5.65 19.20
CA VAL A 148 -6.07 -4.56 19.89
C VAL A 148 -5.39 -3.19 19.79
N LYS A 149 -4.09 -3.14 19.51
CA LYS A 149 -3.31 -1.90 19.38
C LYS A 149 -3.26 -1.37 17.95
N TYR A 150 -3.05 -2.25 16.97
CA TYR A 150 -2.75 -1.84 15.59
C TYR A 150 -3.88 -2.10 14.59
N LEU A 151 -4.79 -3.03 14.89
CA LEU A 151 -5.95 -3.37 14.08
C LEU A 151 -7.16 -3.74 14.99
N PRO A 152 -7.63 -2.79 15.84
CA PRO A 152 -8.73 -3.06 16.77
C PRO A 152 -10.05 -3.34 16.04
N GLY A 153 -10.88 -4.20 16.61
CA GLY A 153 -12.18 -4.60 16.09
C GLY A 153 -12.15 -5.64 14.97
N VAL A 154 -10.98 -6.13 14.55
CA VAL A 154 -10.84 -7.17 13.52
C VAL A 154 -10.33 -8.47 14.13
N LYS A 155 -11.09 -9.55 13.90
CA LYS A 155 -10.62 -10.91 14.22
C LYS A 155 -9.61 -11.40 13.20
N LEU A 156 -8.47 -11.86 13.70
CA LEU A 156 -7.50 -12.65 12.97
C LEU A 156 -7.95 -14.13 12.96
N PRO A 157 -7.60 -14.91 11.92
CA PRO A 157 -7.81 -16.35 11.92
C PRO A 157 -7.05 -17.05 13.05
N ALA A 158 -7.60 -18.13 13.59
CA ALA A 158 -7.03 -18.83 14.75
C ALA A 158 -5.66 -19.49 14.49
N ASN A 159 -5.32 -19.67 13.22
CA ASN A 159 -4.03 -20.17 12.72
C ASN A 159 -2.95 -19.08 12.54
N VAL A 160 -3.24 -17.81 12.86
CA VAL A 160 -2.22 -16.77 13.04
C VAL A 160 -1.61 -16.89 14.43
N VAL A 161 -0.30 -17.11 14.51
CA VAL A 161 0.46 -17.16 15.77
C VAL A 161 1.33 -15.92 15.89
N ALA A 162 1.01 -15.06 16.87
CA ALA A 162 1.84 -13.92 17.25
C ALA A 162 3.08 -14.38 18.01
N ASN A 163 4.27 -14.10 17.46
CA ASN A 163 5.54 -14.58 17.97
C ASN A 163 6.48 -13.40 18.30
N PRO A 164 6.98 -13.27 19.55
CA PRO A 164 7.91 -12.19 19.92
C PRO A 164 9.33 -12.40 19.39
N SER A 165 9.71 -13.65 19.12
CA SER A 165 11.05 -14.01 18.66
C SER A 165 11.10 -13.96 17.14
N LEU A 166 11.75 -12.92 16.61
CA LEU A 166 11.94 -12.74 15.16
C LEU A 166 12.65 -13.95 14.51
N VAL A 167 13.64 -14.54 15.19
CA VAL A 167 14.38 -15.72 14.71
C VAL A 167 13.51 -16.98 14.69
N ASP A 168 12.65 -17.16 15.70
CA ASP A 168 11.74 -18.31 15.78
C ASP A 168 10.59 -18.21 14.76
N ALA A 169 10.04 -17.00 14.58
CA ALA A 169 8.97 -16.73 13.62
C ALA A 169 9.36 -17.09 12.18
N VAL A 170 10.61 -16.83 11.78
CA VAL A 170 11.14 -17.16 10.43
C VAL A 170 11.74 -18.57 10.34
N ALA A 171 11.87 -19.30 11.45
CA ALA A 171 12.55 -20.60 11.47
C ALA A 171 11.78 -21.62 10.61
N GLY A 172 12.43 -22.11 9.55
CA GLY A 172 11.81 -23.05 8.60
C GLY A 172 10.75 -22.44 7.68
N ALA A 173 10.53 -21.12 7.71
CA ALA A 173 9.64 -20.45 6.76
C ALA A 173 10.29 -20.39 5.36
N SER A 174 9.57 -20.85 4.35
CA SER A 174 9.97 -20.78 2.93
C SER A 174 9.48 -19.51 2.24
N ILE A 175 8.42 -18.87 2.77
CA ILE A 175 7.88 -17.62 2.28
C ILE A 175 7.93 -16.58 3.41
N LEU A 176 8.54 -15.43 3.14
CA LEU A 176 8.77 -14.34 4.09
C LEU A 176 8.06 -13.06 3.59
N VAL A 177 6.99 -12.64 4.27
CA VAL A 177 6.22 -11.44 3.91
C VAL A 177 6.67 -10.27 4.77
N PHE A 178 7.46 -9.35 4.21
CA PHE A 178 8.01 -8.21 4.94
C PHE A 178 7.02 -7.05 4.95
N ASN A 179 6.50 -6.69 6.13
CA ASN A 179 5.61 -5.56 6.28
C ASN A 179 5.83 -4.78 7.58
N LEU A 180 6.88 -3.96 7.57
CA LEU A 180 7.31 -3.11 8.68
C LEU A 180 7.69 -1.70 8.18
N PRO A 181 7.70 -0.67 9.05
CA PRO A 181 8.30 0.62 8.72
C PRO A 181 9.76 0.45 8.29
N HIS A 182 10.16 1.11 7.19
CA HIS A 182 11.45 0.89 6.55
C HIS A 182 12.66 1.13 7.47
N GLU A 183 12.52 2.01 8.47
CA GLU A 183 13.56 2.35 9.45
C GLU A 183 14.04 1.12 10.26
N PHE A 184 13.20 0.12 10.46
CA PHE A 184 13.56 -1.12 11.18
C PHE A 184 14.16 -2.20 10.26
N LEU A 185 14.06 -2.05 8.94
CA LEU A 185 14.41 -3.08 7.95
C LEU A 185 15.86 -3.54 8.09
N GLY A 186 16.80 -2.61 8.17
CA GLY A 186 18.22 -2.92 8.33
C GLY A 186 18.54 -3.69 9.62
N ASN A 187 17.78 -3.49 10.70
CA ASN A 187 17.97 -4.23 11.95
C ASN A 187 17.29 -5.62 11.92
N VAL A 188 16.11 -5.72 11.29
CA VAL A 188 15.40 -6.99 11.08
C VAL A 188 16.23 -7.93 10.20
N CYS A 189 16.72 -7.45 9.05
CA CYS A 189 17.55 -8.24 8.15
C CYS A 189 18.86 -8.70 8.82
N LYS A 190 19.49 -7.87 9.66
CA LYS A 190 20.70 -8.25 10.42
C LYS A 190 20.44 -9.41 11.40
N GLN A 191 19.30 -9.42 12.08
CA GLN A 191 18.96 -10.46 13.06
C GLN A 191 18.66 -11.82 12.40
N ILE A 192 17.92 -11.84 11.29
CA ILE A 192 17.54 -13.10 10.62
C ILE A 192 18.56 -13.63 9.61
N LYS A 193 19.63 -12.87 9.34
CA LYS A 193 20.71 -13.31 8.45
C LYS A 193 21.36 -14.59 8.99
N GLY A 194 21.31 -15.66 8.20
CA GLY A 194 21.78 -17.00 8.61
C GLY A 194 20.79 -17.84 9.41
N HIS A 195 19.60 -17.30 9.73
CA HIS A 195 18.54 -17.99 10.48
C HIS A 195 17.31 -18.37 9.63
N ILE A 196 17.31 -18.00 8.34
CA ILE A 196 16.26 -18.35 7.37
C ILE A 196 16.66 -19.57 6.52
N LEU A 197 15.69 -20.19 5.84
CA LEU A 197 16.00 -21.22 4.84
C LEU A 197 16.80 -20.61 3.66
N PRO A 198 17.91 -21.21 3.20
CA PRO A 198 18.72 -20.66 2.10
C PRO A 198 17.99 -20.51 0.76
N PHE A 199 16.86 -21.20 0.59
CA PHE A 199 15.98 -21.16 -0.58
C PHE A 199 14.67 -20.41 -0.34
N ALA A 200 14.51 -19.72 0.80
CA ALA A 200 13.32 -18.91 1.07
C ALA A 200 13.12 -17.84 -0.03
N ARG A 201 11.89 -17.36 -0.18
CA ARG A 201 11.52 -16.25 -1.05
C ARG A 201 10.79 -15.18 -0.25
N GLY A 202 11.05 -13.92 -0.58
CA GLY A 202 10.45 -12.76 0.05
C GLY A 202 9.33 -12.13 -0.78
N ILE A 203 8.38 -11.49 -0.12
CA ILE A 203 7.50 -10.47 -0.71
C ILE A 203 7.56 -9.23 0.18
N SER A 204 7.94 -8.09 -0.39
CA SER A 204 7.97 -6.81 0.33
C SER A 204 6.66 -6.04 0.14
N CYS A 205 5.94 -5.80 1.24
CA CYS A 205 4.81 -4.86 1.28
C CYS A 205 5.26 -3.43 1.69
N ILE A 206 6.58 -3.22 1.83
CA ILE A 206 7.17 -1.95 2.28
C ILE A 206 7.18 -0.96 1.12
N LYS A 207 6.31 0.06 1.19
CA LYS A 207 6.23 1.16 0.21
C LYS A 207 7.31 2.21 0.50
N GLY A 208 8.11 2.57 -0.51
CA GLY A 208 9.21 3.53 -0.40
C GLY A 208 10.46 3.06 -1.16
N VAL A 209 11.54 3.82 -1.09
CA VAL A 209 12.83 3.56 -1.75
C VAL A 209 13.98 3.87 -0.79
N ASP A 210 15.12 3.20 -0.93
CA ASP A 210 16.36 3.54 -0.24
C ASP A 210 17.21 4.42 -1.16
N VAL A 211 17.55 5.63 -0.72
CA VAL A 211 18.35 6.58 -1.52
C VAL A 211 19.68 6.87 -0.83
N SER A 212 20.74 6.70 -1.60
CA SER A 212 22.12 7.04 -1.24
C SER A 212 22.75 7.94 -2.31
N GLU A 213 23.90 8.55 -1.98
CA GLU A 213 24.71 9.28 -2.97
C GLU A 213 25.06 8.41 -4.20
N ASN A 214 25.26 7.10 -3.97
CA ASN A 214 25.67 6.13 -4.99
C ASN A 214 24.53 5.65 -5.89
N GLY A 215 23.26 5.81 -5.49
CA GLY A 215 22.13 5.23 -6.20
C GLY A 215 20.84 5.14 -5.39
N ILE A 216 19.78 4.73 -6.07
CA ILE A 216 18.47 4.42 -5.50
C ILE A 216 18.27 2.90 -5.57
N ASN A 217 17.88 2.27 -4.46
CA ASN A 217 17.61 0.84 -4.37
C ASN A 217 16.15 0.62 -3.94
N LEU A 218 15.56 -0.49 -4.37
CA LEU A 218 14.22 -0.91 -3.94
C LEU A 218 14.32 -1.69 -2.61
N PHE A 219 13.35 -1.58 -1.72
CA PHE A 219 13.41 -2.32 -0.44
C PHE A 219 13.40 -3.84 -0.63
N CYS A 220 12.78 -4.37 -1.69
CA CYS A 220 12.89 -5.79 -2.06
C CYS A 220 14.32 -6.19 -2.45
N GLU A 221 15.07 -5.35 -3.17
CA GLU A 221 16.48 -5.56 -3.46
C GLU A 221 17.34 -5.49 -2.19
N VAL A 222 17.09 -4.52 -1.31
CA VAL A 222 17.78 -4.39 -0.02
C VAL A 222 17.58 -5.63 0.86
N ILE A 223 16.36 -6.18 0.90
CA ILE A 223 16.05 -7.47 1.55
C ILE A 223 16.86 -8.60 0.91
N GLY A 224 16.81 -8.73 -0.43
CA GLY A 224 17.47 -9.80 -1.16
C GLY A 224 18.99 -9.79 -1.02
N GLU A 225 19.63 -8.63 -1.16
CA GLU A 225 21.08 -8.45 -0.95
C GLU A 225 21.49 -8.71 0.50
N SER A 226 20.67 -8.29 1.48
CA SER A 226 20.98 -8.48 2.90
C SER A 226 20.93 -9.95 3.32
N LEU A 227 19.93 -10.69 2.83
CA LEU A 227 19.58 -12.04 3.28
C LEU A 227 20.05 -13.17 2.34
N GLY A 228 20.39 -12.87 1.09
CA GLY A 228 20.79 -13.88 0.10
C GLY A 228 19.64 -14.63 -0.55
N ILE A 229 18.44 -14.02 -0.58
CA ILE A 229 17.21 -14.60 -1.15
C ILE A 229 16.67 -13.72 -2.29
N TYR A 230 15.75 -14.25 -3.09
CA TYR A 230 14.96 -13.44 -4.02
C TYR A 230 13.75 -12.84 -3.29
N CYS A 231 13.38 -11.60 -3.62
CA CYS A 231 12.24 -10.92 -3.03
C CYS A 231 11.44 -10.17 -4.11
N GLY A 232 10.15 -10.46 -4.22
CA GLY A 232 9.20 -9.64 -4.98
C GLY A 232 8.65 -8.47 -4.17
N ALA A 233 7.64 -7.79 -4.70
CA ALA A 233 6.98 -6.64 -4.08
C ALA A 233 5.46 -6.69 -4.23
N LEU A 234 4.72 -6.14 -3.26
CA LEU A 234 3.27 -6.00 -3.26
C LEU A 234 2.90 -4.53 -3.06
N SER A 235 2.16 -3.95 -4.01
CA SER A 235 1.57 -2.61 -3.90
C SER A 235 0.20 -2.56 -4.58
N GLY A 236 -0.61 -1.56 -4.24
CA GLY A 236 -1.99 -1.49 -4.70
C GLY A 236 -2.79 -0.43 -3.96
N ALA A 237 -4.00 -0.14 -4.43
CA ALA A 237 -4.97 0.76 -3.82
C ALA A 237 -5.57 0.20 -2.51
N ASN A 238 -4.71 -0.11 -1.54
CA ASN A 238 -5.06 -0.88 -0.35
C ASN A 238 -5.09 -0.06 0.95
N VAL A 239 -6.30 0.19 1.47
CA VAL A 239 -6.51 0.79 2.81
C VAL A 239 -6.74 -0.33 3.83
N ALA A 240 -5.71 -0.58 4.62
CA ALA A 240 -5.59 -1.74 5.49
C ALA A 240 -6.79 -2.06 6.40
N SER A 241 -7.49 -1.05 6.96
CA SER A 241 -8.67 -1.27 7.79
C SER A 241 -9.90 -1.71 7.00
N GLN A 242 -10.15 -1.11 5.82
CA GLN A 242 -11.31 -1.44 4.98
C GLN A 242 -11.24 -2.88 4.46
N ILE A 243 -10.02 -3.33 4.14
CA ILE A 243 -9.72 -4.70 3.70
C ILE A 243 -9.88 -5.68 4.84
N ALA A 244 -9.37 -5.33 6.02
CA ALA A 244 -9.46 -6.16 7.22
C ALA A 244 -10.90 -6.39 7.71
N GLN A 245 -11.80 -5.45 7.42
CA GLN A 245 -13.23 -5.53 7.74
C GLN A 245 -14.05 -6.27 6.66
N GLU A 246 -13.47 -6.60 5.50
CA GLU A 246 -14.15 -7.20 4.34
C GLU A 246 -15.34 -6.37 3.77
N GLU A 247 -15.48 -5.11 4.19
CA GLU A 247 -16.58 -4.22 3.81
C GLU A 247 -16.48 -3.70 2.36
N ALA A 248 -15.30 -3.83 1.73
CA ALA A 248 -15.04 -3.40 0.36
C ALA A 248 -14.13 -4.39 -0.38
N VAL A 249 -14.46 -4.66 -1.64
CA VAL A 249 -13.54 -5.31 -2.58
C VAL A 249 -12.47 -4.32 -2.98
N CYS A 250 -11.22 -4.75 -3.00
CA CYS A 250 -10.11 -3.99 -3.54
C CYS A 250 -9.17 -4.88 -4.37
N GLU A 251 -8.22 -4.24 -5.04
CA GLU A 251 -7.27 -4.88 -5.94
C GLU A 251 -5.84 -4.54 -5.50
N THR A 252 -4.91 -5.48 -5.67
CA THR A 252 -3.47 -5.26 -5.51
C THR A 252 -2.72 -5.85 -6.69
N THR A 253 -1.50 -5.37 -6.91
CA THR A 253 -0.56 -5.98 -7.85
C THR A 253 0.65 -6.53 -7.08
N ILE A 254 1.08 -7.74 -7.42
CA ILE A 254 2.31 -8.36 -6.93
C ILE A 254 3.30 -8.47 -8.09
N GLY A 255 4.43 -7.80 -7.93
CA GLY A 255 5.57 -7.92 -8.83
C GLY A 255 6.49 -9.05 -8.36
N TYR A 256 6.65 -10.08 -9.17
CA TYR A 256 7.53 -11.22 -8.92
C TYR A 256 7.98 -11.84 -10.24
N ASP A 257 9.29 -11.88 -10.52
CA ASP A 257 9.86 -12.61 -11.66
C ASP A 257 10.55 -13.89 -11.14
N PRO A 258 9.95 -15.09 -11.33
CA PRO A 258 10.48 -16.32 -10.75
C PRO A 258 11.95 -16.56 -11.13
N PRO A 259 12.86 -16.74 -10.15
CA PRO A 259 14.27 -17.00 -10.45
C PRO A 259 14.43 -18.19 -11.40
N PRO A 260 15.21 -18.09 -12.51
CA PRO A 260 15.31 -19.15 -13.53
C PRO A 260 15.82 -20.52 -13.07
N MET A 261 16.22 -20.62 -11.80
CA MET A 261 16.69 -21.84 -11.14
C MET A 261 15.62 -22.51 -10.28
N ASP A 262 14.51 -21.82 -9.98
CA ASP A 262 13.36 -22.44 -9.35
C ASP A 262 12.60 -23.25 -10.39
N ASN A 263 11.96 -24.34 -9.96
CA ASN A 263 11.31 -25.30 -10.85
C ASN A 263 9.97 -24.80 -11.43
N SER A 264 9.88 -23.51 -11.78
CA SER A 264 8.80 -22.94 -12.59
C SER A 264 8.88 -23.49 -14.02
N ARG A 265 8.50 -24.77 -14.18
CA ARG A 265 8.50 -25.50 -15.46
C ARG A 265 7.29 -25.18 -16.33
N ALA A 266 6.33 -24.42 -15.81
CA ALA A 266 5.54 -23.57 -16.68
C ALA A 266 6.47 -22.44 -17.17
N ALA A 267 6.86 -22.50 -18.44
CA ALA A 267 7.13 -21.27 -19.16
C ALA A 267 5.79 -20.54 -19.25
N THR A 268 5.46 -19.72 -18.25
CA THR A 268 4.38 -18.76 -18.37
C THR A 268 4.63 -17.99 -19.67
N PRO A 269 3.68 -17.96 -20.61
CA PRO A 269 3.92 -17.33 -21.89
C PRO A 269 4.34 -15.89 -21.66
N ARG A 270 5.49 -15.51 -22.21
CA ARG A 270 5.90 -14.09 -22.31
C ARG A 270 5.09 -13.39 -23.41
N ASP A 271 3.78 -13.66 -23.45
CA ASP A 271 2.81 -13.11 -24.40
C ASP A 271 2.40 -11.68 -24.01
N HIS A 272 3.39 -10.91 -23.59
CA HIS A 272 3.47 -9.50 -23.87
C HIS A 272 4.32 -9.34 -25.14
N SER A 273 3.76 -9.78 -26.27
CA SER A 273 3.96 -8.96 -27.47
C SER A 273 3.53 -7.56 -27.07
N PRO A 274 4.41 -6.54 -27.09
CA PRO A 274 4.00 -5.21 -26.71
C PRO A 274 2.82 -4.84 -27.60
N VAL A 275 1.67 -4.53 -27.00
CA VAL A 275 0.62 -3.84 -27.73
C VAL A 275 1.27 -2.54 -28.17
N GLU A 276 1.56 -2.42 -29.47
CA GLU A 276 2.24 -1.28 -30.08
C GLU A 276 1.28 -0.09 -30.14
N MET A 277 0.80 0.31 -28.97
CA MET A 277 0.15 1.57 -28.73
C MET A 277 1.26 2.61 -28.71
N THR A 278 1.41 3.31 -29.84
CA THR A 278 2.29 4.47 -29.96
C THR A 278 1.84 5.54 -28.96
N LEU A 279 2.38 5.47 -27.75
CA LEU A 279 2.39 6.59 -26.82
C LEU A 279 3.00 7.80 -27.56
N PRO A 280 2.48 9.02 -27.36
CA PRO A 280 3.02 10.20 -28.02
C PRO A 280 4.52 10.32 -27.71
N ASP A 281 5.32 10.73 -28.71
CA ASP A 281 6.79 10.79 -28.68
C ASP A 281 7.37 11.56 -27.47
N PHE A 282 7.41 10.91 -26.31
CA PHE A 282 8.38 11.21 -25.28
C PHE A 282 9.72 10.79 -25.85
N LYS A 283 10.46 11.77 -26.39
CA LYS A 283 11.87 11.60 -26.79
C LYS A 283 12.70 11.36 -25.53
N ILE A 284 12.65 10.13 -25.02
CA ILE A 284 13.61 9.59 -24.07
C ILE A 284 14.95 9.63 -24.81
N THR A 285 15.77 10.63 -24.51
CA THR A 285 17.19 10.59 -24.84
C THR A 285 17.74 9.30 -24.27
N ALA A 286 18.37 8.47 -25.13
CA ALA A 286 19.12 7.32 -24.64
C ALA A 286 20.07 7.82 -23.54
N ALA A 287 19.91 7.27 -22.33
CA ALA A 287 20.59 7.80 -21.15
C ALA A 287 22.10 7.89 -21.40
N ASP A 288 22.72 9.00 -21.00
CA ASP A 288 24.15 9.24 -21.22
C ASP A 288 24.97 8.05 -20.68
N VAL A 289 25.55 7.30 -21.61
CA VAL A 289 26.12 5.96 -21.38
C VAL A 289 27.41 6.01 -20.53
N SER A 290 27.78 7.18 -20.02
CA SER A 290 28.96 7.45 -19.19
C SER A 290 28.68 7.57 -17.68
N GLY A 291 27.43 7.44 -17.23
CA GLY A 291 27.08 7.46 -15.80
C GLY A 291 26.35 6.21 -15.35
N ASN A 292 27.09 5.22 -14.82
CA ASN A 292 26.63 3.98 -14.17
C ASN A 292 25.11 3.70 -14.24
N SER A 293 24.63 3.26 -15.41
CA SER A 293 23.24 2.81 -15.58
C SER A 293 23.03 1.55 -14.73
N ASP A 294 22.24 1.64 -13.65
CA ASP A 294 21.91 0.50 -12.77
C ASP A 294 20.85 -0.39 -13.47
N ARG A 295 21.31 -1.07 -14.53
CA ARG A 295 20.51 -1.98 -15.35
C ARG A 295 20.06 -3.17 -14.51
N GLY A 296 18.80 -3.56 -14.66
CA GLY A 296 18.16 -4.77 -14.12
C GLY A 296 19.13 -5.70 -13.39
N ARG A 297 19.35 -5.42 -12.09
CA ARG A 297 20.43 -6.02 -11.33
C ARG A 297 20.20 -7.52 -11.24
N LYS A 298 21.05 -8.29 -11.93
CA LYS A 298 21.19 -9.72 -11.61
C LYS A 298 21.46 -9.83 -10.11
N PRO A 299 20.79 -10.73 -9.37
CA PRO A 299 21.00 -10.88 -7.95
C PRO A 299 22.51 -11.01 -7.64
N LYS A 300 23.06 -10.06 -6.88
CA LYS A 300 24.48 -10.09 -6.48
C LYS A 300 24.77 -11.34 -5.63
N ALA A 301 23.77 -11.84 -4.94
CA ALA A 301 23.80 -13.10 -4.20
C ALA A 301 23.49 -14.29 -5.13
N LYS A 302 24.30 -15.35 -5.03
CA LYS A 302 23.99 -16.65 -5.65
C LYS A 302 22.82 -17.29 -4.89
N LEU A 303 21.63 -17.26 -5.50
CA LEU A 303 20.41 -17.84 -4.93
C LEU A 303 20.50 -19.36 -4.82
N THR A 304 19.81 -19.93 -3.82
CA THR A 304 19.57 -21.38 -3.71
C THR A 304 18.24 -21.73 -4.38
N PRO A 305 18.18 -22.74 -5.28
CA PRO A 305 16.93 -23.23 -5.85
C PRO A 305 15.93 -23.73 -4.79
N VAL A 306 14.63 -23.53 -5.03
CA VAL A 306 13.57 -24.20 -4.27
C VAL A 306 13.64 -25.71 -4.53
N PRO A 307 13.73 -26.58 -3.49
CA PRO A 307 13.83 -28.03 -3.67
C PRO A 307 12.56 -28.63 -4.28
N GLU A 308 12.70 -29.61 -5.18
CA GLU A 308 11.59 -30.34 -5.86
C GLU A 308 10.55 -30.96 -4.91
N SER A 309 10.93 -31.19 -3.65
CA SER A 309 10.02 -31.64 -2.59
C SER A 309 8.93 -30.64 -2.21
N TYR A 310 9.08 -29.36 -2.57
CA TYR A 310 8.09 -28.29 -2.35
C TYR A 310 7.37 -27.95 -3.67
N PRO A 311 6.17 -27.35 -3.60
CA PRO A 311 5.57 -26.64 -4.73
C PRO A 311 6.51 -25.59 -5.34
N PRO A 312 6.32 -25.21 -6.61
CA PRO A 312 7.05 -24.10 -7.21
C PRO A 312 6.62 -22.77 -6.60
N LEU A 313 7.57 -21.87 -6.34
CA LEU A 313 7.28 -20.49 -5.91
C LEU A 313 7.23 -19.57 -7.14
N ASP A 314 6.11 -19.64 -7.85
CA ASP A 314 5.80 -18.91 -9.07
C ASP A 314 4.54 -18.02 -8.93
N HIS A 315 4.00 -17.52 -10.05
CA HIS A 315 2.81 -16.67 -10.05
C HIS A 315 1.56 -17.37 -9.51
N GLU A 316 1.35 -18.66 -9.81
CA GLU A 316 0.15 -19.38 -9.39
C GLU A 316 0.16 -19.57 -7.87
N THR A 317 1.27 -20.09 -7.33
CA THR A 317 1.44 -20.29 -5.88
C THR A 317 1.39 -18.99 -5.09
N LEU A 318 1.96 -17.89 -5.60
CA LEU A 318 1.87 -16.59 -4.92
C LEU A 318 0.49 -15.95 -5.07
N GLN A 319 -0.20 -16.11 -6.20
CA GLN A 319 -1.55 -15.58 -6.37
C GLN A 319 -2.51 -16.23 -5.39
N ILE A 320 -2.54 -17.57 -5.29
CA ILE A 320 -3.43 -18.25 -4.33
C ILE A 320 -3.12 -17.89 -2.88
N LEU A 321 -1.86 -17.55 -2.54
CA LEU A 321 -1.47 -17.18 -1.18
C LEU A 321 -2.09 -15.85 -0.70
N PHE A 322 -2.36 -14.93 -1.64
CA PHE A 322 -2.85 -13.58 -1.33
C PHE A 322 -4.27 -13.31 -1.84
N ASP A 323 -4.76 -14.00 -2.87
CA ASP A 323 -6.05 -13.72 -3.52
C ASP A 323 -7.24 -14.10 -2.61
N ARG A 324 -8.12 -13.13 -2.37
CA ARG A 324 -9.37 -13.31 -1.62
C ARG A 324 -10.53 -12.70 -2.39
N PRO A 325 -11.79 -13.13 -2.14
CA PRO A 325 -12.98 -12.49 -2.71
C PRO A 325 -13.10 -10.97 -2.46
N TYR A 326 -12.44 -10.46 -1.40
CA TYR A 326 -12.37 -9.03 -1.05
C TYR A 326 -11.01 -8.37 -1.38
N PHE A 327 -10.02 -9.14 -1.83
CA PHE A 327 -8.64 -8.70 -2.10
C PHE A 327 -8.12 -9.42 -3.35
N SER A 328 -8.45 -8.87 -4.53
CA SER A 328 -8.11 -9.43 -5.83
C SER A 328 -6.63 -9.17 -6.17
N VAL A 329 -5.90 -10.19 -6.61
CA VAL A 329 -4.46 -10.11 -6.88
C VAL A 329 -4.16 -10.21 -8.38
N SER A 330 -3.57 -9.15 -8.93
CA SER A 330 -2.90 -9.17 -10.25
C SER A 330 -1.42 -9.54 -10.08
N MET A 331 -0.92 -10.47 -10.88
CA MET A 331 0.49 -10.87 -10.89
C MET A 331 1.22 -10.27 -12.09
N VAL A 332 2.37 -9.65 -11.87
CA VAL A 332 3.24 -9.10 -12.93
C VAL A 332 4.70 -9.50 -12.71
N TYR A 333 5.50 -9.50 -13.77
CA TYR A 333 6.95 -9.73 -13.69
C TYR A 333 7.72 -8.48 -13.23
N ASP A 334 7.12 -7.30 -13.39
CA ASP A 334 7.75 -6.02 -13.08
C ASP A 334 7.76 -5.70 -11.57
N VAL A 335 8.74 -6.26 -10.86
CA VAL A 335 9.02 -5.95 -9.45
C VAL A 335 9.35 -4.46 -9.25
N ALA A 336 10.02 -3.83 -10.23
CA ALA A 336 10.53 -2.48 -10.11
C ALA A 336 9.40 -1.44 -10.18
N GLY A 337 8.54 -1.52 -11.19
CA GLY A 337 7.36 -0.68 -11.37
C GLY A 337 6.36 -0.81 -10.23
N VAL A 338 6.12 -2.02 -9.70
CA VAL A 338 5.27 -2.21 -8.50
C VAL A 338 5.86 -1.50 -7.29
N SER A 339 7.17 -1.64 -7.05
CA SER A 339 7.88 -1.02 -5.92
C SER A 339 7.91 0.52 -6.03
N LEU A 340 8.31 1.04 -7.19
CA LEU A 340 8.44 2.47 -7.47
C LEU A 340 7.09 3.18 -7.42
N SER A 341 6.03 2.55 -7.93
CA SER A 341 4.68 3.12 -7.87
C SER A 341 4.21 3.33 -6.45
N GLY A 342 4.42 2.33 -5.56
CA GLY A 342 4.09 2.43 -4.14
C GLY A 342 4.86 3.54 -3.40
N ALA A 343 6.09 3.84 -3.83
CA ALA A 343 6.93 4.90 -3.28
C ALA A 343 6.53 6.29 -3.79
N LEU A 344 6.64 6.52 -5.09
CA LEU A 344 6.58 7.84 -5.74
C LEU A 344 5.19 8.48 -5.67
N LYS A 345 4.11 7.67 -5.64
CA LYS A 345 2.72 8.16 -5.48
C LYS A 345 2.54 9.10 -4.28
N ASN A 346 3.34 8.94 -3.23
CA ASN A 346 3.20 9.72 -2.01
C ASN A 346 3.60 11.19 -2.21
N ILE A 347 4.52 11.46 -3.15
CA ILE A 347 4.88 12.81 -3.59
C ILE A 347 3.69 13.45 -4.32
N VAL A 348 3.05 12.70 -5.24
CA VAL A 348 1.86 13.13 -5.98
C VAL A 348 0.68 13.38 -5.04
N ALA A 349 0.51 12.55 -4.01
CA ALA A 349 -0.53 12.72 -2.99
C ALA A 349 -0.34 13.99 -2.15
N LEU A 350 0.90 14.40 -1.85
CA LEU A 350 1.17 15.70 -1.22
C LEU A 350 0.77 16.85 -2.16
N ALA A 351 1.15 16.79 -3.45
CA ALA A 351 0.77 17.81 -4.43
C ALA A 351 -0.76 17.95 -4.56
N ALA A 352 -1.48 16.83 -4.67
CA ALA A 352 -2.95 16.83 -4.69
C ALA A 352 -3.55 17.40 -3.40
N GLY A 353 -2.93 17.13 -2.24
CA GLY A 353 -3.34 17.69 -0.96
C GLY A 353 -3.16 19.21 -0.89
N PHE A 354 -2.06 19.74 -1.42
CA PHE A 354 -1.85 21.19 -1.50
C PHE A 354 -2.90 21.88 -2.39
N VAL A 355 -3.28 21.26 -3.51
CA VAL A 355 -4.35 21.73 -4.42
C VAL A 355 -5.72 21.76 -3.73
N ASP A 356 -6.09 20.70 -3.00
CA ASP A 356 -7.31 20.65 -2.18
C ASP A 356 -7.27 21.67 -1.04
N GLY A 357 -6.09 21.88 -0.45
CA GLY A 357 -5.83 22.89 0.55
C GLY A 357 -6.19 24.31 0.10
N LYS A 358 -5.80 24.67 -1.14
CA LYS A 358 -6.13 25.95 -1.79
C LYS A 358 -7.55 26.02 -2.37
N GLY A 359 -8.26 24.89 -2.50
CA GLY A 359 -9.62 24.84 -3.04
C GLY A 359 -9.72 25.07 -4.57
N TRP A 360 -8.67 24.78 -5.34
CA TRP A 360 -8.66 25.02 -6.80
C TRP A 360 -9.50 24.05 -7.64
N GLY A 361 -10.14 23.07 -7.01
CA GLY A 361 -11.11 22.17 -7.64
C GLY A 361 -10.51 21.02 -8.45
N SER A 362 -11.42 20.13 -8.88
CA SER A 362 -11.10 18.83 -9.46
C SER A 362 -10.29 18.89 -10.76
N ASN A 363 -10.46 19.93 -11.59
CA ASN A 363 -9.72 20.07 -12.84
C ASN A 363 -8.21 20.25 -12.60
N VAL A 364 -7.82 21.05 -11.59
CA VAL A 364 -6.40 21.24 -11.24
C VAL A 364 -5.86 19.99 -10.55
N GLN A 365 -6.65 19.35 -9.68
CA GLN A 365 -6.28 18.10 -9.02
C GLN A 365 -6.03 16.97 -10.02
N ALA A 366 -6.92 16.77 -10.99
CA ALA A 366 -6.75 15.78 -12.07
C ALA A 366 -5.52 16.06 -12.93
N ALA A 367 -5.24 17.33 -13.23
CA ALA A 367 -4.06 17.70 -14.00
C ALA A 367 -2.75 17.45 -13.23
N ILE A 368 -2.73 17.70 -11.91
CA ILE A 368 -1.59 17.38 -11.04
C ILE A 368 -1.38 15.87 -10.90
N ILE A 369 -2.46 15.08 -10.75
CA ILE A 369 -2.39 13.61 -10.78
C ILE A 369 -1.79 13.11 -12.10
N ARG A 370 -2.23 13.65 -13.24
CA ARG A 370 -1.70 13.30 -14.57
C ARG A 370 -0.21 13.65 -14.71
N VAL A 371 0.22 14.83 -14.26
CA VAL A 371 1.64 15.23 -14.28
C VAL A 371 2.45 14.31 -13.36
N GLY A 372 1.94 13.99 -12.17
CA GLY A 372 2.58 13.06 -11.25
C GLY A 372 2.76 11.66 -11.81
N LEU A 373 1.74 11.09 -12.46
CA LEU A 373 1.86 9.80 -13.15
C LEU A 373 2.90 9.83 -14.27
N ALA A 374 2.99 10.94 -15.02
CA ALA A 374 4.02 11.11 -16.04
C ALA A 374 5.43 11.17 -15.45
N GLU A 375 5.65 11.95 -14.38
CA GLU A 375 6.94 12.00 -13.67
C GLU A 375 7.30 10.66 -13.01
N MET A 376 6.33 9.92 -12.46
CA MET A 376 6.53 8.55 -11.95
C MET A 376 7.02 7.60 -13.05
N LEU A 377 6.39 7.63 -14.23
CA LEU A 377 6.77 6.80 -15.37
C LEU A 377 8.15 7.21 -15.93
N MET A 378 8.39 8.51 -16.12
CA MET A 378 9.68 9.04 -16.56
C MET A 378 10.81 8.62 -15.62
N PHE A 379 10.63 8.82 -14.31
CA PHE A 379 11.62 8.49 -13.29
C PHE A 379 11.94 6.99 -13.32
N SER A 380 10.91 6.16 -13.35
CA SER A 380 11.07 4.70 -13.33
C SER A 380 11.78 4.21 -14.61
N ARG A 381 11.43 4.75 -15.78
CA ARG A 381 12.07 4.39 -17.05
C ARG A 381 13.47 4.96 -17.22
N GLU A 382 13.77 6.14 -16.68
CA GLU A 382 15.11 6.74 -16.75
C GLU A 382 16.10 5.99 -15.85
N PHE A 383 15.71 5.69 -14.61
CA PHE A 383 16.65 5.17 -13.60
C PHE A 383 16.65 3.63 -13.46
N PHE A 384 15.62 2.93 -13.93
CA PHE A 384 15.54 1.46 -13.90
C PHE A 384 15.39 0.83 -15.30
N GLY A 385 15.17 1.63 -16.35
CA GLY A 385 15.27 1.20 -17.74
C GLY A 385 14.25 0.14 -18.15
N GLU A 386 14.73 -0.91 -18.81
CA GLU A 386 13.93 -2.05 -19.28
C GLU A 386 13.39 -2.96 -18.16
N ALA A 387 13.85 -2.77 -16.91
CA ALA A 387 13.29 -3.51 -15.77
C ALA A 387 11.86 -3.05 -15.43
N VAL A 388 11.43 -1.88 -15.91
CA VAL A 388 10.10 -1.30 -15.69
C VAL A 388 9.25 -1.39 -16.94
N ASP A 389 8.07 -1.99 -16.81
CA ASP A 389 7.01 -1.96 -17.81
C ASP A 389 6.11 -0.72 -17.57
N PRO A 390 5.95 0.18 -18.55
CA PRO A 390 5.00 1.28 -18.47
C PRO A 390 3.57 0.87 -18.07
N PHE A 391 3.10 -0.31 -18.46
CA PHE A 391 1.75 -0.77 -18.13
C PHE A 391 1.55 -1.03 -16.62
N THR A 392 2.59 -1.43 -15.89
CA THR A 392 2.57 -1.57 -14.42
C THR A 392 2.30 -0.23 -13.71
N ILE A 393 2.72 0.89 -14.28
CA ILE A 393 2.48 2.22 -13.71
C ILE A 393 1.14 2.79 -14.17
N LEU A 394 0.75 2.50 -15.42
CA LEU A 394 -0.39 3.14 -16.09
C LEU A 394 -1.73 2.40 -15.91
N LEU A 395 -1.72 1.08 -15.73
CA LEU A 395 -2.94 0.24 -15.73
C LEU A 395 -3.13 -0.55 -14.43
N GLU A 396 -2.05 -1.06 -13.85
CA GLU A 396 -2.10 -1.92 -12.66
C GLU A 396 -2.49 -1.16 -11.37
N SER A 397 -3.05 -1.89 -10.39
CA SER A 397 -3.48 -1.31 -9.10
C SER A 397 -2.33 -0.65 -8.35
N ALA A 398 -1.12 -1.22 -8.40
CA ALA A 398 0.08 -0.63 -7.80
C ALA A 398 0.39 0.79 -8.28
N GLY A 399 0.06 1.09 -9.54
CA GLY A 399 0.27 2.37 -10.21
C GLY A 399 -0.93 3.30 -10.08
N VAL A 400 -1.71 3.40 -11.16
CA VAL A 400 -2.77 4.41 -11.33
C VAL A 400 -3.82 4.39 -10.22
N ALA A 401 -4.26 3.20 -9.76
CA ALA A 401 -5.31 3.11 -8.74
C ALA A 401 -4.82 3.56 -7.36
N ASP A 402 -3.60 3.16 -6.96
CA ASP A 402 -3.03 3.58 -5.67
C ASP A 402 -2.70 5.08 -5.68
N VAL A 403 -2.28 5.65 -6.82
CA VAL A 403 -2.12 7.11 -6.99
C VAL A 403 -3.46 7.83 -6.81
N ILE A 404 -4.51 7.44 -7.54
CA ILE A 404 -5.84 8.07 -7.45
C ILE A 404 -6.36 8.02 -6.01
N THR A 405 -6.34 6.85 -5.39
CA THR A 405 -6.84 6.64 -4.01
C THR A 405 -6.04 7.48 -3.01
N SER A 406 -4.71 7.51 -3.14
CA SER A 406 -3.83 8.31 -2.28
C SER A 406 -4.08 9.81 -2.41
N CYS A 407 -4.42 10.29 -3.61
CA CYS A 407 -4.71 11.68 -3.94
C CYS A 407 -6.15 12.14 -3.60
N ILE A 408 -7.00 11.24 -3.07
CA ILE A 408 -8.37 11.54 -2.64
C ILE A 408 -8.52 11.37 -1.12
N SER A 409 -7.94 10.33 -0.54
CA SER A 409 -8.22 9.94 0.86
C SER A 409 -6.98 9.64 1.71
N GLY A 410 -5.78 9.61 1.12
CA GLY A 410 -4.54 9.21 1.79
C GLY A 410 -4.04 10.18 2.88
N ARG A 411 -3.23 9.66 3.82
CA ARG A 411 -2.64 10.48 4.91
C ARG A 411 -1.81 11.65 4.39
N ASN A 412 -0.97 11.42 3.37
CA ASN A 412 -0.18 12.48 2.72
C ASN A 412 -1.08 13.61 2.18
N PHE A 413 -2.12 13.26 1.42
CA PHE A 413 -3.13 14.21 0.91
C PHE A 413 -3.81 15.00 2.02
N ARG A 414 -4.33 14.33 3.05
CA ARG A 414 -5.03 14.99 4.17
C ARG A 414 -4.11 15.94 4.93
N CYS A 415 -2.87 15.54 5.21
CA CYS A 415 -1.93 16.38 5.96
C CYS A 415 -1.46 17.60 5.15
N ALA A 416 -1.18 17.45 3.85
CA ALA A 416 -0.88 18.56 2.96
C ALA A 416 -2.05 19.55 2.81
N SER A 417 -3.29 19.04 2.71
CA SER A 417 -4.51 19.86 2.68
C SER A 417 -4.71 20.64 3.99
N MET A 418 -4.56 19.99 5.14
CA MET A 418 -4.65 20.64 6.45
C MET A 418 -3.55 21.68 6.68
N ALA A 419 -2.32 21.42 6.22
CA ALA A 419 -1.20 22.35 6.31
C ALA A 419 -1.52 23.68 5.63
N VAL A 420 -2.01 23.64 4.39
CA VAL A 420 -2.42 24.83 3.64
C VAL A 420 -3.64 25.53 4.26
N LYS A 421 -4.67 24.77 4.67
CA LYS A 421 -5.89 25.34 5.27
C LYS A 421 -5.65 26.01 6.63
N ARG A 422 -4.57 25.66 7.32
CA ARG A 422 -4.18 26.22 8.62
C ARG A 422 -2.98 27.17 8.55
N ASP A 423 -2.40 27.38 7.36
CA ASP A 423 -1.19 28.17 7.11
C ASP A 423 0.02 27.76 7.98
N VAL A 424 0.28 26.44 8.06
CA VAL A 424 1.40 25.86 8.83
C VAL A 424 2.17 24.81 8.01
N PRO A 425 3.45 24.52 8.34
CA PRO A 425 4.21 23.48 7.66
C PRO A 425 3.60 22.07 7.83
N VAL A 426 3.75 21.21 6.82
CA VAL A 426 3.31 19.80 6.87
C VAL A 426 3.92 19.04 8.06
N ALA A 427 5.16 19.37 8.44
CA ALA A 427 5.84 18.79 9.60
C ALA A 427 5.15 19.11 10.94
N GLU A 428 4.43 20.23 11.05
CA GLU A 428 3.64 20.57 12.24
C GLU A 428 2.36 19.74 12.31
N ILE A 429 1.70 19.53 11.16
CA ILE A 429 0.54 18.66 11.03
C ILE A 429 0.90 17.20 11.35
N GLU A 430 2.05 16.71 10.89
CA GLU A 430 2.56 15.38 11.24
C GLU A 430 2.65 15.20 12.77
N GLN A 431 3.28 16.15 13.46
CA GLN A 431 3.48 16.09 14.91
C GLN A 431 2.17 16.16 15.70
N LYS A 432 1.19 16.94 15.24
CA LYS A 432 -0.07 17.19 15.96
C LYS A 432 -1.18 16.17 15.68
N GLU A 433 -1.28 15.68 14.44
CA GLU A 433 -2.45 14.90 13.99
C GLU A 433 -2.18 13.39 13.85
N LEU A 434 -0.91 12.95 13.76
CA LEU A 434 -0.58 11.55 13.45
C LEU A 434 -0.12 10.71 14.65
N ASN A 435 -0.20 11.23 15.87
CA ASN A 435 0.05 10.49 17.12
C ASN A 435 1.39 9.71 17.11
N GLY A 436 2.45 10.31 16.57
CA GLY A 436 3.78 9.72 16.45
C GLY A 436 4.06 8.94 15.15
N GLN A 437 3.07 8.74 14.28
CA GLN A 437 3.30 8.13 12.96
C GLN A 437 3.92 9.14 11.97
N LYS A 438 4.85 8.67 11.13
CA LYS A 438 5.54 9.48 10.12
C LYS A 438 4.86 9.47 8.74
N LEU A 439 4.93 10.60 8.04
CA LEU A 439 4.52 10.72 6.64
C LEU A 439 5.63 10.25 5.70
N GLN A 440 5.47 9.07 5.11
CA GLN A 440 6.41 8.54 4.11
C GLN A 440 6.60 9.48 2.90
N GLY A 441 5.58 10.30 2.55
CA GLY A 441 5.67 11.18 1.39
C GLY A 441 6.68 12.33 1.54
N THR A 442 6.91 12.82 2.76
CA THR A 442 7.84 13.93 2.98
C THR A 442 9.30 13.47 2.94
N SER A 443 9.61 12.27 3.47
CA SER A 443 10.93 11.65 3.32
C SER A 443 11.19 11.28 1.85
N THR A 444 10.25 10.60 1.20
CA THR A 444 10.39 10.19 -0.22
C THR A 444 10.58 11.39 -1.15
N ALA A 445 9.86 12.51 -0.94
CA ALA A 445 10.05 13.72 -1.74
C ALA A 445 11.47 14.28 -1.63
N LYS A 446 12.01 14.32 -0.40
CA LYS A 446 13.37 14.79 -0.12
C LYS A 446 14.45 13.85 -0.66
N GLU A 447 14.27 12.55 -0.47
CA GLU A 447 15.16 11.50 -0.97
C GLU A 447 15.25 11.54 -2.50
N VAL A 448 14.10 11.53 -3.19
CA VAL A 448 14.01 11.59 -4.65
C VAL A 448 14.58 12.91 -5.18
N ASN A 449 14.24 14.06 -4.60
CA ASN A 449 14.80 15.34 -5.07
C ASN A 449 16.32 15.43 -4.84
N ASN A 450 16.86 14.93 -3.72
CA ASN A 450 18.31 14.84 -3.52
C ASN A 450 19.00 13.97 -4.58
N PHE A 451 18.40 12.82 -4.93
CA PHE A 451 18.90 11.92 -5.96
C PHE A 451 18.92 12.57 -7.35
N LEU A 452 17.86 13.33 -7.70
CA LEU A 452 17.74 14.10 -8.94
C LEU A 452 18.73 15.25 -8.99
N LYS A 453 18.90 15.99 -7.89
CA LYS A 453 19.85 17.09 -7.71
C LYS A 453 21.29 16.66 -7.94
N ALA A 454 21.69 15.54 -7.35
CA ALA A 454 23.01 14.95 -7.56
C ALA A 454 23.30 14.60 -9.04
N ARG A 455 22.26 14.50 -9.89
CA ARG A 455 22.34 14.20 -11.33
C ARG A 455 22.00 15.39 -12.22
N GLY A 456 21.73 16.58 -11.66
CA GLY A 456 21.31 17.76 -12.42
C GLY A 456 19.93 17.64 -13.06
N ARG A 457 19.09 16.71 -12.60
CA ARG A 457 17.79 16.34 -13.21
C ARG A 457 16.57 17.06 -12.64
N GLU A 458 16.73 17.94 -11.64
CA GLU A 458 15.60 18.63 -10.97
C GLU A 458 14.65 19.35 -11.96
N GLY A 459 15.18 19.91 -13.05
CA GLY A 459 14.39 20.58 -14.10
C GLY A 459 13.56 19.66 -14.99
N ASP A 460 13.91 18.37 -15.08
CA ASP A 460 13.17 17.36 -15.84
C ASP A 460 11.97 16.79 -15.03
N TYR A 461 11.98 17.00 -13.69
CA TYR A 461 10.97 16.53 -12.73
C TYR A 461 10.38 17.69 -11.92
N PRO A 462 9.66 18.63 -12.57
CA PRO A 462 9.23 19.87 -11.94
C PRO A 462 8.22 19.69 -10.81
N LEU A 463 7.31 18.70 -10.86
CA LEU A 463 6.34 18.47 -9.79
C LEU A 463 7.04 17.89 -8.55
N PHE A 464 7.87 16.86 -8.71
CA PHE A 464 8.63 16.28 -7.59
C PHE A 464 9.53 17.31 -6.91
N THR A 465 10.25 18.11 -7.71
CA THR A 465 11.10 19.20 -7.21
C THR A 465 10.28 20.27 -6.48
N THR A 466 9.18 20.75 -7.07
CA THR A 466 8.32 21.78 -6.44
C THR A 466 7.67 21.29 -5.15
N VAL A 467 7.27 20.01 -5.07
CA VAL A 467 6.76 19.43 -3.82
C VAL A 467 7.85 19.45 -2.73
N ASN A 468 9.09 19.09 -3.05
CA ASN A 468 10.18 19.19 -2.07
C ASN A 468 10.46 20.65 -1.67
N ASP A 469 10.49 21.58 -2.63
CA ASP A 469 10.71 23.00 -2.36
C ASP A 469 9.61 23.62 -1.49
N ILE A 470 8.34 23.21 -1.63
CA ILE A 470 7.25 23.61 -0.73
C ILE A 470 7.48 23.05 0.68
N LEU A 471 7.86 21.77 0.81
CA LEU A 471 8.13 21.15 2.11
C LEU A 471 9.33 21.80 2.84
N GLU A 472 10.34 22.22 2.10
CA GLU A 472 11.55 22.87 2.63
C GLU A 472 11.46 24.42 2.64
N GLY A 473 10.30 24.99 2.35
CA GLY A 473 10.03 26.44 2.46
C GLY A 473 10.70 27.33 1.40
N ARG A 474 11.12 26.76 0.27
CA ARG A 474 11.76 27.45 -0.86
C ARG A 474 10.79 27.87 -1.97
N ALA A 475 9.63 27.21 -2.08
CA ALA A 475 8.58 27.53 -3.05
C ALA A 475 7.22 27.70 -2.34
N ASN A 476 6.26 28.34 -3.02
CA ASN A 476 4.89 28.43 -2.55
C ASN A 476 4.02 27.36 -3.22
N VAL A 477 2.95 26.93 -2.54
CA VAL A 477 1.90 26.11 -3.14
C VAL A 477 1.34 26.75 -4.41
N ASP A 478 1.24 28.09 -4.45
CA ASP A 478 0.77 28.88 -5.60
C ASP A 478 1.60 28.70 -6.89
N ASP A 479 2.79 28.07 -6.82
CA ASP A 479 3.62 27.76 -7.98
C ASP A 479 3.15 26.50 -8.75
N LEU A 480 2.42 25.58 -8.09
CA LEU A 480 1.99 24.29 -8.68
C LEU A 480 1.16 24.41 -9.99
N PRO A 481 0.19 25.35 -10.15
CA PRO A 481 -0.60 25.45 -11.37
C PRO A 481 0.24 25.83 -12.61
N ALA A 482 1.35 26.55 -12.42
CA ALA A 482 2.22 26.93 -13.53
C ALA A 482 2.87 25.71 -14.20
N LEU A 483 3.10 24.63 -13.45
CA LEU A 483 3.65 23.37 -13.95
C LEU A 483 2.68 22.69 -14.93
N VAL A 484 1.39 22.71 -14.62
CA VAL A 484 0.31 22.18 -15.47
C VAL A 484 0.19 22.96 -16.77
N ILE A 485 0.28 24.30 -16.71
CA ILE A 485 0.08 25.20 -17.86
C ILE A 485 1.27 25.15 -18.84
N ARG A 486 2.49 24.82 -18.36
CA ARG A 486 3.72 24.86 -19.16
C ARG A 486 4.00 23.62 -20.00
N GLN A 487 3.31 22.49 -19.81
CA GLN A 487 3.44 21.28 -20.67
C GLN A 487 2.79 21.43 -22.07
N LYS A 488 2.99 22.57 -22.74
CA LYS A 488 2.69 22.72 -24.16
C LYS A 488 3.67 21.86 -24.96
N HIS A 489 3.23 20.68 -25.37
CA HIS A 489 3.94 19.86 -26.35
C HIS A 489 4.14 20.67 -27.63
N VAL A 490 5.35 21.20 -27.83
CA VAL A 490 5.74 21.80 -29.11
C VAL A 490 6.02 20.66 -30.08
N ILE A 491 4.96 20.17 -30.73
CA ILE A 491 5.08 19.29 -31.89
C ILE A 491 5.78 20.11 -32.99
N LYS A 492 7.12 20.04 -33.03
CA LYS A 492 7.89 20.47 -34.18
C LYS A 492 7.51 19.55 -35.34
N LYS A 493 6.59 20.00 -36.20
CA LYS A 493 6.42 19.40 -37.52
C LYS A 493 7.77 19.46 -38.22
N GLU A 494 8.40 18.30 -38.40
CA GLU A 494 9.56 18.20 -39.29
C GLU A 494 9.10 18.57 -40.69
N GLY A 495 9.62 19.69 -41.19
CA GLY A 495 9.29 20.17 -42.52
C GLY A 495 9.88 19.22 -43.55
N LYS A 496 9.01 18.48 -44.26
CA LYS A 496 9.39 17.87 -45.53
C LYS A 496 9.82 18.99 -46.47
N LYS A 497 11.09 18.95 -46.89
CA LYS A 497 11.57 19.62 -48.10
C LYS A 497 11.16 18.80 -49.32
#